data_AF-A0A852PJ47-F1
#
_entry.id   AF-A0A852PJ47-F1
#
_cell.length_a   1.000
_cell.length_b   1.000
_cell.length_c   1.000
_cell.angle_alpha   90.00
_cell.angle_beta   90.00
_cell.angle_gamma   90.00
#
_symmetry.space_group_name_H-M   'P 1'
#
loop_
_entity.id
_entity.type
_entity.pdbx_description
1 polymer ?
#
loop_
_entity_poly.entity_id
_entity_poly.type
_entity_poly.pdbx_seq_one_letter_code
_entity_poly.pdbx_strand_id
1 'polypeptide(L)'
;SQSEQHLLSSKLECVQSIKDGVLEEAKCSESDRATLFSHKGSGAQTQTQSALKLFQVETETLYRKVDSEDLYVSSILYEREQTKREVSGGEVTELVWKLCLAHSASYETADLFMTLVFELRHLAFEALRALWQRSSFKCRDNWQPLIDALPSCATEACVVLMKELIASGEVEEDKVEYFFWSFTFIPKPTSGMIESLAPLLKSPRASQSCFLGVTALLHRFCSAHSSCDGVPAVQSVMRTLGKFLGGNCTVQDSEHLRKVQLVLKAIGNAGLAAASLAPVLSLCASLKSHPLEIRLAAIQAFRRIPCSVRVSEVLPAGT
;
A
#
# COMPACT_ATOMS: atom_id res chain seq x y z
N SER A 1 5.70 -14.62 29.98
CA SER A 1 4.70 -15.26 29.10
C SER A 1 3.72 -14.17 28.66
N GLN A 2 4.02 -13.47 27.56
CA GLN A 2 3.09 -12.53 26.95
C GLN A 2 2.37 -13.32 25.86
N SER A 3 1.09 -13.65 26.08
CA SER A 3 0.26 -14.21 25.02
C SER A 3 0.12 -13.15 23.93
N GLU A 4 0.46 -13.49 22.69
CA GLU A 4 0.09 -12.70 21.53
C GLU A 4 -1.43 -12.47 21.58
N GLN A 5 -1.85 -11.24 21.87
CA GLN A 5 -3.25 -10.87 21.79
C GLN A 5 -3.61 -10.80 20.31
N HIS A 6 -4.26 -11.83 19.81
CA HIS A 6 -4.84 -11.80 18.47
C HIS A 6 -5.91 -10.70 18.42
N LEU A 7 -5.69 -9.72 17.53
CA LEU A 7 -6.60 -8.58 17.31
C LEU A 7 -8.02 -9.04 16.91
N LEU A 8 -8.10 -10.20 16.24
CA LEU A 8 -9.33 -10.88 15.85
C LEU A 8 -9.30 -12.32 16.38
N SER A 9 -10.36 -12.72 17.06
CA SER A 9 -10.59 -14.10 17.49
C SER A 9 -11.88 -14.59 16.85
N SER A 10 -11.76 -15.61 16.00
CA SER A 10 -12.87 -16.22 15.26
C SER A 10 -13.10 -17.65 15.74
N LYS A 11 -14.36 -18.06 15.87
CA LYS A 11 -14.77 -19.40 16.27
C LYS A 11 -16.00 -19.83 15.48
N LEU A 12 -15.94 -21.01 14.86
CA LEU A 12 -17.07 -21.64 14.17
C LEU A 12 -17.33 -23.01 14.80
N GLU A 13 -18.57 -23.24 15.23
CA GLU A 13 -19.04 -24.54 15.73
C GLU A 13 -20.26 -24.99 14.93
N CYS A 14 -20.20 -26.18 14.35
CA CYS A 14 -21.30 -26.77 13.59
C CYS A 14 -21.67 -28.14 14.17
N VAL A 15 -22.97 -28.38 14.35
CA VAL A 15 -23.55 -29.67 14.73
C VAL A 15 -24.39 -30.16 13.57
N GLN A 16 -24.08 -31.37 13.09
CA GLN A 16 -24.76 -31.99 11.95
C GLN A 16 -25.42 -33.30 12.39
N SER A 17 -26.65 -33.53 11.94
CA SER A 17 -27.38 -34.80 12.05
C SER A 17 -27.47 -35.43 10.67
N ILE A 18 -26.88 -36.61 10.53
CA ILE A 18 -26.85 -37.36 9.28
C ILE A 18 -27.57 -38.69 9.52
N LYS A 19 -28.54 -39.00 8.66
CA LYS A 19 -29.30 -40.26 8.71
C LYS A 19 -29.31 -40.88 7.32
N ASP A 20 -29.00 -42.18 7.24
CA ASP A 20 -28.96 -42.93 5.99
C ASP A 20 -28.08 -42.28 4.89
N GLY A 21 -26.99 -41.62 5.32
CA GLY A 21 -26.07 -40.90 4.42
C GLY A 21 -26.56 -39.53 3.95
N VAL A 22 -27.73 -39.09 4.41
CA VAL A 22 -28.33 -37.79 4.05
C VAL A 22 -28.28 -36.84 5.25
N LEU A 23 -27.92 -35.57 4.99
CA LEU A 23 -27.94 -34.52 6.01
C LEU A 23 -29.38 -34.14 6.36
N GLU A 24 -29.84 -34.47 7.57
CA GLU A 24 -31.17 -34.10 8.07
C GLU A 24 -31.19 -32.69 8.66
N GLU A 25 -30.14 -32.31 9.39
CA GLU A 25 -30.05 -31.00 10.02
C GLU A 25 -28.59 -30.58 10.17
N ALA A 26 -28.30 -29.30 9.94
CA ALA A 26 -27.04 -28.67 10.30
C ALA A 26 -27.32 -27.36 11.02
N LYS A 27 -26.71 -27.16 12.18
CA LYS A 27 -26.75 -25.92 12.96
C LYS A 27 -25.34 -25.43 13.20
N CYS A 28 -25.03 -24.24 12.72
CA CYS A 28 -23.73 -23.61 12.90
C CYS A 28 -23.86 -22.31 13.69
N SER A 29 -22.92 -22.06 14.58
CA SER A 29 -22.73 -20.79 15.27
C SER A 29 -21.31 -20.31 15.00
N GLU A 30 -21.19 -19.14 14.39
CA GLU A 30 -19.95 -18.43 14.17
C GLU A 30 -19.89 -17.22 15.11
N SER A 31 -18.71 -16.95 15.67
CA SER A 31 -18.45 -15.75 16.45
C SER A 31 -17.09 -15.17 16.11
N ASP A 32 -17.11 -13.89 15.77
CA ASP A 32 -15.92 -13.08 15.50
C ASP A 32 -15.83 -11.96 16.53
N ARG A 33 -14.73 -11.91 17.28
CA ARG A 33 -14.46 -10.87 18.26
C ARG A 33 -13.24 -10.08 17.83
N ALA A 34 -13.45 -8.80 17.53
CA ALA A 34 -12.39 -7.84 17.27
C ALA A 34 -12.10 -7.04 18.54
N THR A 35 -10.91 -7.18 19.11
CA THR A 35 -10.44 -6.39 20.25
C THR A 35 -9.40 -5.38 19.79
N LEU A 36 -9.83 -4.12 19.66
CA LEU A 36 -9.00 -3.03 19.14
C LEU A 36 -8.11 -2.38 20.20
N PHE A 37 -8.49 -2.49 21.49
CA PHE A 37 -7.76 -1.90 22.60
C PHE A 37 -7.54 -2.94 23.70
N SER A 38 -6.38 -2.89 24.36
CA SER A 38 -5.99 -3.82 25.43
C SER A 38 -6.83 -3.69 26.71
N HIS A 39 -7.73 -2.71 26.77
CA HIS A 39 -8.65 -2.54 27.90
C HIS A 39 -9.79 -3.57 27.84
N LYS A 40 -10.00 -4.29 28.95
CA LYS A 40 -11.14 -5.20 29.12
C LYS A 40 -12.44 -4.45 28.84
N GLY A 41 -13.23 -4.95 27.89
CA GLY A 41 -14.54 -4.41 27.51
C GLY A 41 -14.57 -3.59 26.23
N SER A 42 -13.43 -3.34 25.57
CA SER A 42 -13.38 -2.62 24.30
C SER A 42 -13.19 -3.59 23.12
N GLY A 43 -14.28 -3.92 22.44
CA GLY A 43 -14.26 -4.75 21.24
C GLY A 43 -15.65 -4.85 20.59
N ALA A 44 -15.67 -5.24 19.32
CA ALA A 44 -16.90 -5.57 18.60
C ALA A 44 -17.00 -7.09 18.50
N GLN A 45 -18.21 -7.64 18.69
CA GLN A 45 -18.49 -9.05 18.49
C GLN A 45 -19.61 -9.20 17.46
N THR A 46 -19.33 -9.97 16.42
CA THR A 46 -20.34 -10.46 15.48
C THR A 46 -20.64 -11.91 15.83
N GLN A 47 -21.92 -12.29 15.79
CA GLN A 47 -22.36 -13.66 15.97
C GLN A 47 -23.34 -14.01 14.84
N THR A 48 -23.02 -15.07 14.11
CA THR A 48 -23.85 -15.58 13.00
C THR A 48 -24.36 -16.95 13.38
N GLN A 49 -25.67 -17.18 13.22
CA GLN A 49 -26.28 -18.49 13.41
C GLN A 49 -26.90 -18.93 12.11
N SER A 50 -26.62 -20.16 11.69
CA SER A 50 -27.13 -20.74 10.45
C SER A 50 -27.74 -22.10 10.74
N ALA A 51 -28.94 -22.35 10.23
CA ALA A 51 -29.64 -23.62 10.39
C ALA A 51 -30.15 -24.09 9.03
N LEU A 52 -29.80 -25.31 8.66
CA LEU A 52 -30.30 -26.02 7.49
C LEU A 52 -31.04 -27.27 7.98
N LYS A 53 -32.26 -27.50 7.49
CA LYS A 53 -33.07 -28.66 7.87
C LYS A 53 -33.73 -29.27 6.63
N LEU A 54 -33.60 -30.58 6.49
CA LEU A 54 -34.29 -31.36 5.48
C LEU A 54 -35.77 -31.48 5.87
N PHE A 55 -36.64 -30.98 5.00
CA PHE A 55 -38.09 -31.09 5.19
C PHE A 55 -38.67 -32.29 4.43
N GLN A 56 -38.26 -32.47 3.18
CA GLN A 56 -38.79 -33.51 2.30
C GLN A 56 -37.73 -33.85 1.23
N VAL A 57 -37.72 -35.11 0.81
CA VAL A 57 -36.96 -35.58 -0.35
C VAL A 57 -37.96 -35.87 -1.47
N GLU A 58 -37.82 -35.19 -2.60
CA GLU A 58 -38.67 -35.40 -3.77
C GLU A 58 -37.88 -36.08 -4.89
N THR A 59 -38.54 -36.92 -5.68
CA THR A 59 -37.93 -37.59 -6.84
C THR A 59 -38.14 -36.72 -8.07
N GLU A 60 -37.23 -35.78 -8.33
CA GLU A 60 -37.34 -34.89 -9.48
C GLU A 60 -36.75 -35.56 -10.75
N THR A 61 -37.54 -35.65 -11.82
CA THR A 61 -37.20 -36.43 -13.03
C THR A 61 -36.73 -35.61 -14.24
N LEU A 62 -36.51 -34.30 -14.14
CA LEU A 62 -36.02 -33.52 -15.28
C LEU A 62 -35.08 -32.39 -14.82
N TYR A 63 -33.78 -32.59 -14.99
CA TYR A 63 -32.81 -31.52 -14.85
C TYR A 63 -33.07 -30.47 -15.94
N ARG A 64 -33.58 -29.30 -15.56
CA ARG A 64 -33.42 -28.10 -16.39
C ARG A 64 -31.91 -27.84 -16.47
N LYS A 65 -31.33 -27.99 -17.66
CA LYS A 65 -29.98 -27.45 -17.92
C LYS A 65 -30.06 -25.95 -17.62
N VAL A 66 -29.47 -25.54 -16.50
CA VAL A 66 -29.21 -24.14 -16.23
C VAL A 66 -28.19 -23.70 -17.28
N ASP A 67 -28.50 -22.61 -17.99
CA ASP A 67 -27.58 -22.04 -18.95
C ASP A 67 -26.34 -21.57 -18.19
N SER A 68 -25.22 -22.28 -18.38
CA SER A 68 -24.02 -22.14 -17.56
C SER A 68 -22.96 -21.25 -18.22
N GLU A 69 -23.32 -20.51 -19.28
CA GLU A 69 -22.36 -19.70 -20.04
C GLU A 69 -21.67 -18.63 -19.17
N ASP A 70 -22.34 -18.14 -18.12
CA ASP A 70 -21.81 -17.13 -17.20
C ASP A 70 -21.32 -17.69 -15.84
N LEU A 71 -21.30 -19.03 -15.67
CA LEU A 71 -20.89 -19.66 -14.41
C LEU A 71 -19.45 -20.18 -14.50
N TYR A 72 -18.62 -19.88 -13.51
CA TYR A 72 -17.31 -20.49 -13.34
C TYR A 72 -17.28 -21.32 -12.06
N VAL A 73 -16.50 -22.41 -12.08
CA VAL A 73 -16.29 -23.26 -10.92
C VAL A 73 -15.10 -22.73 -10.12
N SER A 74 -15.34 -22.34 -8.88
CA SER A 74 -14.29 -21.99 -7.92
C SER A 74 -14.36 -22.87 -6.67
N SER A 75 -13.42 -22.68 -5.75
CA SER A 75 -13.40 -23.42 -4.48
C SER A 75 -14.54 -22.98 -3.56
N ILE A 76 -14.82 -23.76 -2.50
CA ILE A 76 -15.79 -23.36 -1.46
C ILE A 76 -15.32 -22.17 -0.59
N LEU A 77 -14.07 -21.71 -0.76
CA LEU A 77 -13.59 -20.53 -0.05
C LEU A 77 -14.35 -19.30 -0.53
N TYR A 78 -14.70 -18.41 0.41
CA TYR A 78 -15.38 -17.17 0.09
C TYR A 78 -14.60 -16.37 -0.95
N GLU A 79 -15.23 -16.16 -2.10
CA GLU A 79 -14.75 -15.29 -3.15
C GLU A 79 -15.48 -13.96 -3.06
N ARG A 80 -14.73 -12.89 -2.78
CA ARG A 80 -15.31 -11.57 -2.62
C ARG A 80 -15.76 -11.06 -3.99
N GLU A 81 -17.06 -10.86 -4.14
CA GLU A 81 -17.62 -10.17 -5.30
C GLU A 81 -17.03 -8.76 -5.37
N GLN A 82 -16.30 -8.48 -6.45
CA GLN A 82 -15.84 -7.13 -6.77
C GLN A 82 -16.93 -6.45 -7.56
N THR A 83 -18.00 -6.04 -6.88
CA THR A 83 -18.97 -5.13 -7.50
C THR A 83 -18.23 -3.83 -7.80
N LYS A 84 -17.89 -3.61 -9.08
CA LYS A 84 -17.37 -2.33 -9.55
C LYS A 84 -18.51 -1.34 -9.45
N ARG A 85 -18.61 -0.64 -8.33
CA ARG A 85 -19.49 0.51 -8.22
C ARG A 85 -18.95 1.56 -9.18
N GLU A 86 -19.68 1.81 -10.27
CA GLU A 86 -19.35 2.91 -11.18
C GLU A 86 -19.75 4.22 -10.50
N VAL A 87 -18.76 4.94 -10.03
CA VAL A 87 -18.93 6.27 -9.44
C VAL A 87 -18.77 7.28 -10.55
N SER A 88 -19.74 8.18 -10.70
CA SER A 88 -19.67 9.23 -11.69
C SER A 88 -18.80 10.39 -11.18
N GLY A 89 -18.04 11.03 -12.07
CA GLY A 89 -17.28 12.23 -11.71
C GLY A 89 -18.16 13.38 -11.19
N GLY A 90 -19.46 13.40 -11.55
CA GLY A 90 -20.43 14.38 -11.08
C GLY A 90 -20.71 14.29 -9.58
N GLU A 91 -20.90 13.06 -9.06
CA GLU A 91 -21.11 12.83 -7.62
C GLU A 91 -19.92 13.32 -6.80
N VAL A 92 -18.70 13.09 -7.29
CA VAL A 92 -17.48 13.53 -6.61
C VAL A 92 -17.31 15.05 -6.66
N THR A 93 -17.65 15.70 -7.78
CA THR A 93 -17.69 17.17 -7.86
C THR A 93 -18.64 17.78 -6.82
N GLU A 94 -19.82 17.17 -6.61
CA GLU A 94 -20.77 17.63 -5.59
C GLU A 94 -20.21 17.50 -4.17
N LEU A 95 -19.48 16.41 -3.87
CA LEU A 95 -18.81 16.25 -2.57
C LEU A 95 -17.74 17.32 -2.33
N VAL A 96 -16.91 17.62 -3.34
CA VAL A 96 -15.90 18.69 -3.24
C VAL A 96 -16.58 20.04 -2.99
N TRP A 97 -17.70 20.32 -3.67
CA TRP A 97 -18.48 21.53 -3.46
C TRP A 97 -19.06 21.62 -2.04
N LYS A 98 -19.66 20.54 -1.53
CA LYS A 98 -20.18 20.47 -0.15
C LYS A 98 -19.09 20.74 0.88
N LEU A 99 -17.88 20.18 0.66
CA LEU A 99 -16.73 20.42 1.51
C LEU A 99 -16.29 21.89 1.47
N CYS A 100 -16.23 22.53 0.30
CA CYS A 100 -15.91 23.96 0.22
C CYS A 100 -16.91 24.88 0.95
N LEU A 101 -18.16 24.44 1.09
CA LEU A 101 -19.20 25.18 1.83
C LEU A 101 -19.20 24.85 3.33
N ALA A 102 -18.44 23.86 3.78
CA ALA A 102 -18.36 23.53 5.21
C ALA A 102 -17.57 24.62 5.96
N HIS A 103 -18.14 25.14 7.04
CA HIS A 103 -17.62 26.33 7.73
C HIS A 103 -16.65 26.02 8.88
N SER A 104 -16.51 24.75 9.28
CA SER A 104 -15.65 24.35 10.40
C SER A 104 -15.20 22.88 10.34
N ALA A 105 -14.16 22.56 11.10
CA ALA A 105 -13.76 21.19 11.39
C ALA A 105 -14.79 20.55 12.33
N SER A 106 -15.86 20.00 11.75
CA SER A 106 -16.92 19.27 12.44
C SER A 106 -16.90 17.78 12.07
N TYR A 107 -17.67 16.96 12.79
CA TYR A 107 -17.82 15.54 12.45
C TYR A 107 -18.44 15.34 11.08
N GLU A 108 -19.37 16.21 10.69
CA GLU A 108 -20.02 16.19 9.37
C GLU A 108 -19.00 16.51 8.26
N THR A 109 -18.12 17.49 8.47
CA THR A 109 -17.03 17.78 7.52
C THR A 109 -16.07 16.61 7.39
N ALA A 110 -15.75 15.95 8.50
CA ALA A 110 -14.90 14.75 8.49
C ALA A 110 -15.57 13.58 7.75
N ASP A 111 -16.87 13.37 7.95
CA ASP A 111 -17.65 12.34 7.25
C ASP A 111 -17.73 12.59 5.74
N LEU A 112 -17.98 13.84 5.33
CA LEU A 112 -17.94 14.25 3.92
C LEU A 112 -16.56 14.03 3.31
N PHE A 113 -15.48 14.34 4.04
CA PHE A 113 -14.11 14.15 3.56
C PHE A 113 -13.77 12.66 3.42
N MET A 114 -14.18 11.83 4.39
CA MET A 114 -14.03 10.38 4.30
C MET A 114 -14.82 9.80 3.13
N THR A 115 -16.04 10.27 2.91
CA THR A 115 -16.87 9.90 1.76
C THR A 115 -16.17 10.27 0.45
N LEU A 116 -15.61 11.49 0.33
CA LEU A 116 -14.80 11.89 -0.82
C LEU A 116 -13.64 10.90 -1.06
N VAL A 117 -12.88 10.54 -0.03
CA VAL A 117 -11.77 9.57 -0.15
C VAL A 117 -12.27 8.21 -0.64
N PHE A 118 -13.41 7.72 -0.14
CA PHE A 118 -13.98 6.45 -0.59
C PHE A 118 -14.45 6.50 -2.04
N GLU A 119 -15.09 7.57 -2.47
CA GLU A 119 -15.55 7.71 -3.85
C GLU A 119 -14.37 7.84 -4.83
N LEU A 120 -13.29 8.56 -4.45
CA LEU A 120 -12.06 8.64 -5.25
C LEU A 120 -11.42 7.27 -5.53
N ARG A 121 -11.55 6.30 -4.60
CA ARG A 121 -11.00 4.94 -4.77
C ARG A 121 -11.63 4.16 -5.91
N HIS A 122 -12.85 4.52 -6.32
CA HIS A 122 -13.60 3.84 -7.37
C HIS A 122 -13.41 4.48 -8.75
N LEU A 123 -12.82 5.67 -8.81
CA LEU A 123 -12.61 6.37 -10.07
C LEU A 123 -11.40 5.83 -10.82
N ALA A 124 -11.60 5.59 -12.12
CA ALA A 124 -10.51 5.36 -13.06
C ALA A 124 -9.67 6.63 -13.24
N PHE A 125 -8.44 6.46 -13.73
CA PHE A 125 -7.50 7.57 -13.92
C PHE A 125 -8.07 8.70 -14.79
N GLU A 126 -8.72 8.38 -15.92
CA GLU A 126 -9.30 9.40 -16.80
C GLU A 126 -10.43 10.20 -16.11
N ALA A 127 -11.23 9.54 -15.26
CA ALA A 127 -12.27 10.20 -14.49
C ALA A 127 -11.67 11.11 -13.40
N LEU A 128 -10.59 10.67 -12.73
CA LEU A 128 -9.85 11.49 -11.76
C LEU A 128 -9.21 12.71 -12.42
N ARG A 129 -8.62 12.54 -13.60
CA ARG A 129 -8.05 13.65 -14.38
C ARG A 129 -9.15 14.64 -14.81
N ALA A 130 -10.29 14.15 -15.30
CA ALA A 130 -11.42 15.01 -15.65
C ALA A 130 -11.99 15.75 -14.43
N LEU A 131 -12.06 15.09 -13.27
CA LEU A 131 -12.45 15.70 -12.00
C LEU A 131 -11.48 16.80 -11.59
N TRP A 132 -10.16 16.56 -11.68
CA TRP A 132 -9.14 17.57 -11.42
C TRP A 132 -9.36 18.82 -12.26
N GLN A 133 -9.54 18.68 -13.58
CA GLN A 133 -9.75 19.80 -14.49
C GLN A 133 -11.02 20.62 -14.17
N ARG A 134 -12.02 20.02 -13.51
CA ARG A 134 -13.30 20.67 -13.19
C ARG A 134 -13.38 21.19 -11.76
N SER A 135 -12.60 20.65 -10.83
CA SER A 135 -12.79 20.84 -9.39
C SER A 135 -11.48 21.11 -8.63
N SER A 136 -10.43 21.57 -9.31
CA SER A 136 -9.12 21.92 -8.72
C SER A 136 -9.05 23.27 -8.00
N PHE A 137 -10.19 23.96 -7.81
CA PHE A 137 -10.24 25.29 -7.23
C PHE A 137 -9.92 25.28 -5.72
N LYS A 138 -9.39 26.42 -5.23
CA LYS A 138 -9.23 26.67 -3.79
C LYS A 138 -10.56 27.12 -3.20
N CYS A 139 -10.99 26.49 -2.12
CA CYS A 139 -12.10 26.96 -1.29
C CYS A 139 -11.66 28.17 -0.43
N ARG A 140 -12.50 28.57 0.52
CA ARG A 140 -12.14 29.54 1.57
C ARG A 140 -10.90 29.04 2.34
N ASP A 141 -10.07 29.99 2.81
CA ASP A 141 -8.84 29.74 3.57
C ASP A 141 -7.78 28.91 2.81
N ASN A 142 -7.79 28.97 1.47
CA ASN A 142 -6.91 28.22 0.57
C ASN A 142 -7.05 26.69 0.67
N TRP A 143 -8.12 26.18 1.27
CA TRP A 143 -8.32 24.74 1.39
C TRP A 143 -8.61 24.10 0.02
N GLN A 144 -8.00 22.94 -0.26
CA GLN A 144 -8.19 22.19 -1.51
C GLN A 144 -8.59 20.73 -1.18
N PRO A 145 -9.88 20.46 -0.92
CA PRO A 145 -10.35 19.15 -0.47
C PRO A 145 -9.91 18.00 -1.38
N LEU A 146 -9.93 18.23 -2.70
CA LEU A 146 -9.51 17.22 -3.68
C LEU A 146 -8.02 16.87 -3.55
N ILE A 147 -7.14 17.88 -3.45
CA ILE A 147 -5.69 17.68 -3.25
C ILE A 147 -5.44 16.97 -1.93
N ASP A 148 -6.11 17.39 -0.86
CA ASP A 148 -5.90 16.85 0.48
C ASP A 148 -6.40 15.41 0.61
N ALA A 149 -7.40 15.02 -0.18
CA ALA A 149 -7.96 13.66 -0.20
C ALA A 149 -7.13 12.65 -1.01
N LEU A 150 -6.41 13.09 -2.06
CA LEU A 150 -5.64 12.21 -2.94
C LEU A 150 -4.64 11.29 -2.19
N PRO A 151 -3.84 11.79 -1.22
CA PRO A 151 -2.98 10.97 -0.36
C PRO A 151 -3.67 9.80 0.35
N SER A 152 -4.94 9.97 0.74
CA SER A 152 -5.72 8.97 1.47
C SER A 152 -6.46 7.98 0.54
N CYS A 153 -6.54 8.29 -0.76
CA CYS A 153 -7.16 7.44 -1.77
C CYS A 153 -6.41 6.10 -1.90
N ALA A 154 -5.08 6.13 -1.98
CA ALA A 154 -4.20 4.96 -2.00
C ALA A 154 -4.50 3.91 -3.10
N THR A 155 -5.09 4.32 -4.23
CA THR A 155 -5.23 3.49 -5.45
C THR A 155 -4.19 3.85 -6.48
N GLU A 156 -3.95 2.96 -7.45
CA GLU A 156 -2.97 3.21 -8.51
C GLU A 156 -3.34 4.45 -9.33
N ALA A 157 -4.61 4.61 -9.68
CA ALA A 157 -5.11 5.77 -10.42
C ALA A 157 -4.85 7.10 -9.68
N CYS A 158 -5.05 7.12 -8.35
CA CYS A 158 -4.74 8.29 -7.52
C CYS A 158 -3.22 8.56 -7.46
N VAL A 159 -2.38 7.52 -7.39
CA VAL A 159 -0.91 7.68 -7.43
C VAL A 159 -0.44 8.22 -8.77
N VAL A 160 -1.01 7.74 -9.89
CA VAL A 160 -0.69 8.25 -11.22
C VAL A 160 -1.07 9.72 -11.34
N LEU A 161 -2.27 10.12 -10.87
CA LEU A 161 -2.67 11.53 -10.86
C LEU A 161 -1.72 12.37 -9.99
N MET A 162 -1.41 11.95 -8.76
CA MET A 162 -0.43 12.66 -7.91
C MET A 162 0.91 12.84 -8.62
N LYS A 163 1.41 11.82 -9.33
CA LYS A 163 2.64 11.90 -10.12
C LYS A 163 2.53 12.92 -11.25
N GLU A 164 1.39 13.01 -11.94
CA GLU A 164 1.19 14.00 -12.99
C GLU A 164 1.20 15.43 -12.47
N LEU A 165 0.50 15.66 -11.35
CA LEU A 165 0.46 16.96 -10.69
C LEU A 165 1.84 17.43 -10.21
N ILE A 166 2.65 16.50 -9.68
CA ILE A 166 4.05 16.76 -9.31
C ILE A 166 4.87 17.12 -10.55
N ALA A 167 4.68 16.38 -11.65
CA ALA A 167 5.46 16.57 -12.88
C ALA A 167 5.08 17.86 -13.63
N SER A 168 3.81 18.26 -13.61
CA SER A 168 3.33 19.50 -14.24
C SER A 168 3.62 20.75 -13.40
N GLY A 169 3.86 20.59 -12.09
CA GLY A 169 4.06 21.72 -11.17
C GLY A 169 2.75 22.45 -10.85
N GLU A 170 1.61 21.78 -10.98
CA GLU A 170 0.28 22.32 -10.65
C GLU A 170 -0.04 22.32 -9.14
N VAL A 171 0.88 21.82 -8.31
CA VAL A 171 0.72 21.65 -6.87
C VAL A 171 1.87 22.33 -6.13
N GLU A 172 1.54 22.98 -5.00
CA GLU A 172 2.49 23.68 -4.14
C GLU A 172 3.51 22.74 -3.49
N GLU A 173 4.70 23.24 -3.17
CA GLU A 173 5.83 22.40 -2.71
C GLU A 173 5.53 21.64 -1.42
N ASP A 174 4.81 22.25 -0.47
CA ASP A 174 4.38 21.60 0.77
C ASP A 174 3.42 20.42 0.52
N LYS A 175 2.50 20.57 -0.45
CA LYS A 175 1.58 19.51 -0.88
C LYS A 175 2.31 18.40 -1.63
N VAL A 176 3.32 18.74 -2.43
CA VAL A 176 4.21 17.75 -3.08
C VAL A 176 4.95 16.91 -2.03
N GLU A 177 5.49 17.53 -0.99
CA GLU A 177 6.12 16.81 0.12
C GLU A 177 5.12 15.89 0.82
N TYR A 178 3.89 16.36 1.06
CA TYR A 178 2.82 15.54 1.65
C TYR A 178 2.47 14.32 0.77
N PHE A 179 2.40 14.48 -0.56
CA PHE A 179 2.18 13.37 -1.49
C PHE A 179 3.27 12.31 -1.33
N PHE A 180 4.55 12.71 -1.30
CA PHE A 180 5.64 11.76 -1.15
C PHE A 180 5.60 11.01 0.19
N TRP A 181 5.29 11.69 1.29
CA TRP A 181 5.13 11.03 2.59
C TRP A 181 3.94 10.06 2.61
N SER A 182 2.86 10.39 1.90
CA SER A 182 1.67 9.55 1.83
C SER A 182 1.92 8.17 1.21
N PHE A 183 2.89 8.06 0.29
CA PHE A 183 3.23 6.79 -0.36
C PHE A 183 3.68 5.72 0.64
N THR A 184 4.23 6.12 1.79
CA THR A 184 4.62 5.20 2.86
C THR A 184 3.42 4.50 3.51
N PHE A 185 2.23 5.08 3.41
CA PHE A 185 1.01 4.60 4.06
C PHE A 185 0.11 3.78 3.13
N ILE A 186 0.42 3.66 1.83
CA ILE A 186 -0.36 2.85 0.88
C ILE A 186 -0.34 1.39 1.31
N PRO A 187 -1.49 0.77 1.66
CA PRO A 187 -1.52 -0.54 2.33
C PRO A 187 -1.18 -1.70 1.41
N LYS A 188 -1.59 -1.63 0.13
CA LYS A 188 -1.34 -2.65 -0.90
C LYS A 188 -0.73 -2.01 -2.14
N PRO A 189 0.59 -1.72 -2.13
CA PRO A 189 1.26 -1.18 -3.29
C PRO A 189 1.19 -2.16 -4.48
N THR A 190 1.12 -1.63 -5.70
CA THR A 190 1.17 -2.41 -6.94
C THR A 190 2.49 -2.17 -7.68
N SER A 191 2.83 -3.05 -8.62
CA SER A 191 3.97 -2.82 -9.52
C SER A 191 3.77 -1.58 -10.40
N GLY A 192 2.52 -1.31 -10.83
CA GLY A 192 2.18 -0.13 -11.63
C GLY A 192 2.40 1.19 -10.89
N MET A 193 2.13 1.25 -9.58
CA MET A 193 2.48 2.41 -8.75
C MET A 193 4.00 2.66 -8.73
N ILE A 194 4.80 1.59 -8.54
CA ILE A 194 6.27 1.69 -8.51
C ILE A 194 6.79 2.17 -9.86
N GLU A 195 6.32 1.57 -10.94
CA GLU A 195 6.70 1.94 -12.31
C GLU A 195 6.37 3.40 -12.62
N SER A 196 5.19 3.86 -12.21
CA SER A 196 4.73 5.24 -12.41
C SER A 196 5.59 6.27 -11.66
N LEU A 197 6.04 5.94 -10.44
CA LEU A 197 6.80 6.85 -9.58
C LEU A 197 8.32 6.79 -9.84
N ALA A 198 8.85 5.69 -10.38
CA ALA A 198 10.29 5.52 -10.62
C ALA A 198 10.95 6.67 -11.41
N PRO A 199 10.32 7.27 -12.44
CA PRO A 199 10.87 8.43 -13.14
C PRO A 199 11.10 9.65 -12.26
N LEU A 200 10.32 9.84 -11.18
CA LEU A 200 10.45 11.00 -10.29
C LEU A 200 11.80 11.02 -9.57
N LEU A 201 12.41 9.85 -9.31
CA LEU A 201 13.74 9.76 -8.70
C LEU A 201 14.87 10.32 -9.59
N LYS A 202 14.63 10.40 -10.90
CA LYS A 202 15.57 10.95 -11.89
C LYS A 202 15.35 12.44 -12.14
N SER A 203 14.28 13.02 -11.57
CA SER A 203 14.00 14.44 -11.71
C SER A 203 15.08 15.26 -10.99
N PRO A 204 15.58 16.36 -11.61
CA PRO A 204 16.45 17.32 -10.91
C PRO A 204 15.79 17.90 -9.65
N ARG A 205 14.45 17.96 -9.60
CA ARG A 205 13.66 18.44 -8.47
C ARG A 205 13.35 17.35 -7.43
N ALA A 206 13.96 16.17 -7.53
CA ALA A 206 13.69 15.07 -6.61
C ALA A 206 14.16 15.39 -5.18
N SER A 207 13.21 15.70 -4.31
CA SER A 207 13.43 16.03 -2.90
C SER A 207 13.77 14.80 -2.05
N GLN A 208 14.15 15.02 -0.79
CA GLN A 208 14.40 13.94 0.15
C GLN A 208 13.16 13.05 0.36
N SER A 209 11.97 13.62 0.49
CA SER A 209 10.73 12.85 0.64
C SER A 209 10.43 12.01 -0.59
N CYS A 210 10.76 12.47 -1.80
CA CYS A 210 10.66 11.66 -3.02
C CYS A 210 11.45 10.35 -2.90
N PHE A 211 12.74 10.43 -2.56
CA PHE A 211 13.58 9.24 -2.38
C PHE A 211 13.05 8.32 -1.28
N LEU A 212 12.68 8.86 -0.13
CA LEU A 212 12.26 8.07 1.03
C LEU A 212 10.85 7.48 0.85
N GLY A 213 9.91 8.24 0.29
CA GLY A 213 8.54 7.83 0.02
C GLY A 213 8.45 6.71 -1.00
N VAL A 214 9.13 6.86 -2.14
CA VAL A 214 9.16 5.84 -3.20
C VAL A 214 9.84 4.55 -2.72
N THR A 215 10.93 4.65 -1.97
CA THR A 215 11.61 3.46 -1.44
C THR A 215 10.86 2.78 -0.30
N ALA A 216 10.09 3.53 0.51
CA ALA A 216 9.18 2.94 1.50
C ALA A 216 8.05 2.15 0.84
N LEU A 217 7.45 2.71 -0.22
CA LEU A 217 6.42 2.03 -1.02
C LEU A 217 6.94 0.71 -1.57
N LEU A 218 8.16 0.74 -2.10
CA LEU A 218 8.86 -0.41 -2.67
C LEU A 218 9.19 -1.46 -1.61
N HIS A 219 9.62 -1.06 -0.41
CA HIS A 219 9.79 -1.98 0.72
C HIS A 219 8.49 -2.68 1.11
N ARG A 220 7.38 -1.94 1.19
CA ARG A 220 6.07 -2.52 1.50
C ARG A 220 5.60 -3.47 0.40
N PHE A 221 5.82 -3.13 -0.86
CA PHE A 221 5.55 -4.04 -2.00
C PHE A 221 6.34 -5.35 -1.86
N CYS A 222 7.66 -5.28 -1.70
CA CYS A 222 8.50 -6.47 -1.59
C CYS A 222 8.28 -7.27 -0.31
N SER A 223 7.81 -6.64 0.77
CA SER A 223 7.47 -7.37 2.01
C SER A 223 6.23 -8.26 1.84
N ALA A 224 5.36 -7.96 0.86
CA ALA A 224 4.17 -8.72 0.56
C ALA A 224 4.34 -9.70 -0.62
N HIS A 225 5.44 -9.62 -1.39
CA HIS A 225 5.67 -10.40 -2.60
C HIS A 225 6.97 -11.21 -2.51
N SER A 226 6.88 -12.54 -2.56
CA SER A 226 8.03 -13.44 -2.42
C SER A 226 9.08 -13.31 -3.53
N SER A 227 8.67 -12.99 -4.76
CA SER A 227 9.54 -12.88 -5.93
C SER A 227 9.80 -11.43 -6.35
N CYS A 228 10.03 -10.54 -5.39
CA CYS A 228 10.16 -9.10 -5.67
C CYS A 228 11.33 -8.76 -6.59
N ASP A 229 12.44 -9.48 -6.48
CA ASP A 229 13.67 -9.23 -7.26
C ASP A 229 13.47 -9.42 -8.78
N GLY A 230 12.46 -10.21 -9.18
CA GLY A 230 12.11 -10.43 -10.57
C GLY A 230 11.24 -9.34 -11.20
N VAL A 231 10.75 -8.38 -10.42
CA VAL A 231 9.81 -7.35 -10.91
C VAL A 231 10.57 -6.24 -11.65
N PRO A 232 10.30 -5.98 -12.94
CA PRO A 232 11.04 -4.99 -13.73
C PRO A 232 11.02 -3.57 -13.14
N ALA A 233 9.89 -3.16 -12.56
CA ALA A 233 9.75 -1.86 -11.91
C ALA A 233 10.73 -1.72 -10.72
N VAL A 234 10.87 -2.76 -9.91
CA VAL A 234 11.78 -2.79 -8.75
C VAL A 234 13.24 -2.72 -9.23
N GLN A 235 13.59 -3.54 -10.23
CA GLN A 235 14.93 -3.52 -10.82
C GLN A 235 15.27 -2.15 -11.44
N SER A 236 14.30 -1.46 -12.03
CA SER A 236 14.48 -0.11 -12.57
C SER A 236 14.83 0.91 -11.47
N VAL A 237 14.14 0.85 -10.33
CA VAL A 237 14.43 1.70 -9.17
C VAL A 237 15.82 1.37 -8.60
N MET A 238 16.15 0.09 -8.40
CA MET A 238 17.46 -0.31 -7.87
C MET A 238 18.62 0.08 -8.80
N ARG A 239 18.46 -0.06 -10.12
CA ARG A 239 19.44 0.46 -11.09
C ARG A 239 19.61 1.96 -10.98
N THR A 240 18.52 2.70 -10.75
CA THR A 240 18.57 4.16 -10.59
C THR A 240 19.34 4.54 -9.32
N LEU A 241 19.05 3.90 -8.18
CA LEU A 241 19.77 4.12 -6.93
C LEU A 241 21.25 3.72 -7.03
N GLY A 242 21.55 2.57 -7.66
CA GLY A 242 22.92 2.12 -7.89
C GLY A 242 23.74 3.08 -8.75
N LYS A 243 23.13 3.70 -9.77
CA LYS A 243 23.77 4.74 -10.58
C LYS A 243 24.16 5.97 -9.75
N PHE A 244 23.30 6.40 -8.82
CA PHE A 244 23.64 7.50 -7.92
C PHE A 244 24.82 7.18 -6.99
N LEU A 245 25.06 5.91 -6.66
CA LEU A 245 26.23 5.52 -5.86
C LEU A 245 27.54 5.43 -6.67
N GLY A 246 27.47 5.40 -8.01
CA GLY A 246 28.67 5.28 -8.86
C GLY A 246 29.48 3.99 -8.65
N GLY A 247 28.89 2.95 -8.06
CA GLY A 247 29.51 1.65 -7.80
C GLY A 247 30.36 1.54 -6.54
N ASN A 248 30.89 2.64 -6.00
CA ASN A 248 31.69 2.63 -4.77
C ASN A 248 31.45 3.82 -3.84
N CYS A 249 30.44 4.66 -4.03
CA CYS A 249 30.15 5.82 -3.19
C CYS A 249 31.28 6.87 -3.12
N THR A 250 32.07 7.03 -4.19
CA THR A 250 33.08 8.11 -4.24
C THR A 250 32.40 9.47 -4.22
N VAL A 251 32.81 10.32 -3.27
CA VAL A 251 32.27 11.67 -3.07
C VAL A 251 33.27 12.70 -3.60
N GLN A 252 32.76 13.73 -4.28
CA GLN A 252 33.58 14.80 -4.88
C GLN A 252 33.52 16.10 -4.07
N ASP A 253 32.33 16.45 -3.58
CA ASP A 253 32.08 17.68 -2.83
C ASP A 253 31.01 17.46 -1.73
N SER A 254 30.67 18.52 -1.00
CA SER A 254 29.72 18.47 0.11
C SER A 254 28.26 18.28 -0.33
N GLU A 255 27.88 18.70 -1.54
CA GLU A 255 26.55 18.48 -2.08
C GLU A 255 26.39 17.01 -2.48
N HIS A 256 27.39 16.47 -3.19
CA HIS A 256 27.46 15.07 -3.56
C HIS A 256 27.49 14.18 -2.31
N LEU A 257 28.18 14.58 -1.23
CA LEU A 257 28.13 13.89 0.06
C LEU A 257 26.69 13.73 0.57
N ARG A 258 25.93 14.83 0.62
CA ARG A 258 24.53 14.83 1.08
C ARG A 258 23.66 13.97 0.18
N LYS A 259 23.87 14.02 -1.14
CA LYS A 259 23.13 13.20 -2.10
C LYS A 259 23.39 11.71 -1.92
N VAL A 260 24.66 11.29 -1.79
CA VAL A 260 25.03 9.89 -1.57
C VAL A 260 24.46 9.40 -0.23
N GLN A 261 24.53 10.20 0.84
CA GLN A 261 23.90 9.85 2.12
C GLN A 261 22.38 9.65 2.02
N LEU A 262 21.69 10.52 1.28
CA LEU A 262 20.25 10.37 1.03
C LEU A 262 19.96 9.07 0.27
N VAL A 263 20.74 8.77 -0.76
CA VAL A 263 20.57 7.55 -1.56
C VAL A 263 20.83 6.31 -0.72
N LEU A 264 21.86 6.28 0.13
CA LEU A 264 22.11 5.19 1.06
C LEU A 264 20.94 4.99 2.05
N LYS A 265 20.36 6.09 2.57
CA LYS A 265 19.14 6.02 3.39
C LYS A 265 17.96 5.44 2.62
N ALA A 266 17.76 5.86 1.38
CA ALA A 266 16.69 5.35 0.52
C ALA A 266 16.86 3.86 0.22
N ILE A 267 18.10 3.41 -0.06
CA ILE A 267 18.44 1.99 -0.23
C ILE A 267 18.13 1.19 1.04
N GLY A 268 18.54 1.69 2.21
CA GLY A 268 18.21 1.04 3.48
C GLY A 268 16.71 1.02 3.77
N ASN A 269 15.98 2.02 3.31
CA ASN A 269 14.53 2.08 3.46
C ASN A 269 13.82 1.07 2.56
N ALA A 270 14.33 0.83 1.34
CA ALA A 270 13.84 -0.18 0.38
C ALA A 270 13.94 -1.63 0.90
N GLY A 271 14.86 -1.90 1.83
CA GLY A 271 14.98 -3.20 2.51
C GLY A 271 15.25 -4.35 1.54
N LEU A 272 14.45 -5.42 1.61
CA LEU A 272 14.60 -6.64 0.78
C LEU A 272 14.87 -6.32 -0.70
N ALA A 273 14.17 -5.32 -1.26
CA ALA A 273 14.31 -4.94 -2.65
C ALA A 273 15.73 -4.51 -3.05
N ALA A 274 16.51 -4.02 -2.09
CA ALA A 274 17.88 -3.56 -2.28
C ALA A 274 18.92 -4.67 -2.17
N ALA A 275 18.53 -5.94 -2.08
CA ALA A 275 19.44 -7.08 -2.02
C ALA A 275 20.48 -7.06 -3.16
N SER A 276 20.08 -6.66 -4.38
CA SER A 276 20.98 -6.51 -5.54
C SER A 276 22.09 -5.47 -5.36
N LEU A 277 21.95 -4.52 -4.43
CA LEU A 277 22.94 -3.48 -4.13
C LEU A 277 23.87 -3.84 -2.97
N ALA A 278 23.70 -5.00 -2.33
CA ALA A 278 24.54 -5.44 -1.21
C ALA A 278 26.06 -5.40 -1.50
N PRO A 279 26.56 -5.82 -2.69
CA PRO A 279 28.00 -5.72 -2.99
C PRO A 279 28.51 -4.28 -3.00
N VAL A 280 27.74 -3.35 -3.55
CA VAL A 280 28.08 -1.92 -3.59
C VAL A 280 28.10 -1.34 -2.17
N LEU A 281 27.09 -1.66 -1.36
CA LEU A 281 27.04 -1.22 0.04
C LEU A 281 28.24 -1.70 0.86
N SER A 282 28.69 -2.95 0.63
CA SER A 282 29.89 -3.51 1.27
C SER A 282 31.14 -2.69 0.91
N LEU A 283 31.33 -2.40 -0.38
CA LEU A 283 32.43 -1.55 -0.86
C LEU A 283 32.38 -0.16 -0.21
N CYS A 284 31.21 0.47 -0.17
CA CYS A 284 31.03 1.79 0.42
C CYS A 284 31.37 1.82 1.94
N ALA A 285 31.06 0.75 2.67
CA ALA A 285 31.33 0.62 4.10
C ALA A 285 32.82 0.35 4.42
N SER A 286 33.48 -0.49 3.60
CA SER A 286 34.81 -1.04 3.90
C SER A 286 35.97 -0.15 3.46
N LEU A 287 35.78 0.71 2.44
CA LEU A 287 36.84 1.58 1.93
C LEU A 287 37.19 2.70 2.93
N LYS A 288 38.39 2.61 3.53
CA LYS A 288 38.89 3.56 4.54
C LYS A 288 39.08 5.00 4.01
N SER A 289 39.22 5.16 2.69
CA SER A 289 39.32 6.46 2.04
C SER A 289 38.02 7.25 2.03
N HIS A 290 36.87 6.61 2.28
CA HIS A 290 35.59 7.31 2.35
C HIS A 290 35.40 8.08 3.66
N PRO A 291 34.66 9.21 3.63
CA PRO A 291 34.20 9.89 4.82
C PRO A 291 33.48 8.94 5.78
N LEU A 292 33.65 9.17 7.09
CA LEU A 292 33.03 8.33 8.13
C LEU A 292 31.51 8.26 7.96
N GLU A 293 30.89 9.36 7.55
CA GLU A 293 29.46 9.48 7.35
C GLU A 293 28.95 8.57 6.23
N ILE A 294 29.71 8.41 5.14
CA ILE A 294 29.37 7.47 4.05
C ILE A 294 29.47 6.04 4.54
N ARG A 295 30.55 5.71 5.24
CA ARG A 295 30.78 4.35 5.76
C ARG A 295 29.66 3.95 6.73
N LEU A 296 29.30 4.85 7.65
CA LEU A 296 28.20 4.62 8.60
C LEU A 296 26.84 4.53 7.89
N ALA A 297 26.56 5.40 6.93
CA ALA A 297 25.31 5.35 6.16
C ALA A 297 25.19 4.04 5.35
N ALA A 298 26.29 3.54 4.79
CA ALA A 298 26.33 2.26 4.08
C ALA A 298 26.07 1.07 5.02
N ILE A 299 26.68 1.07 6.22
CA ILE A 299 26.41 0.07 7.25
C ILE A 299 24.93 0.10 7.67
N GLN A 300 24.37 1.29 7.91
CA GLN A 300 22.96 1.45 8.29
C GLN A 300 22.00 0.98 7.18
N ALA A 301 22.39 1.08 5.91
CA ALA A 301 21.57 0.64 4.79
C ALA A 301 21.34 -0.90 4.80
N PHE A 302 22.23 -1.68 5.41
CA PHE A 302 22.05 -3.14 5.52
C PHE A 302 20.94 -3.58 6.48
N ARG A 303 20.45 -2.70 7.36
CA ARG A 303 19.53 -3.08 8.47
C ARG A 303 18.30 -3.89 8.03
N ARG A 304 17.80 -3.67 6.82
CA ARG A 304 16.58 -4.32 6.28
C ARG A 304 16.86 -5.21 5.07
N ILE A 305 18.13 -5.49 4.76
CA ILE A 305 18.54 -6.39 3.67
C ILE A 305 18.84 -7.77 4.31
N PRO A 306 18.31 -8.89 3.78
CA PRO A 306 18.57 -10.21 4.35
C PRO A 306 20.07 -10.57 4.34
N CYS A 307 20.58 -11.02 5.49
CA CYS A 307 21.98 -11.45 5.63
C CYS A 307 22.32 -12.76 4.89
N SER A 308 21.33 -13.46 4.33
CA SER A 308 21.53 -14.67 3.52
C SER A 308 22.25 -14.38 2.20
N VAL A 309 22.33 -13.11 1.79
CA VAL A 309 23.24 -12.63 0.75
C VAL A 309 24.64 -12.49 1.37
N ARG A 310 25.39 -13.61 1.39
CA ARG A 310 26.78 -13.76 1.87
C ARG A 310 27.44 -12.48 2.41
N VAL A 311 27.12 -12.15 3.66
CA VAL A 311 27.87 -11.18 4.46
C VAL A 311 29.08 -11.92 5.05
N SER A 312 29.98 -12.42 4.21
CA SER A 312 31.21 -13.07 4.67
C SER A 312 32.41 -12.13 4.75
N GLU A 313 32.24 -10.83 4.50
CA GLU A 313 33.36 -9.87 4.49
C GLU A 313 33.07 -8.49 5.15
N VAL A 314 31.89 -8.26 5.73
CA VAL A 314 31.48 -6.90 6.18
C VAL A 314 31.92 -6.56 7.61
N LEU A 315 32.28 -7.54 8.44
CA LEU A 315 32.74 -7.31 9.81
C LEU A 315 34.02 -8.12 10.05
N PRO A 316 35.19 -7.49 10.27
CA PRO A 316 36.29 -8.23 10.87
C PRO A 316 35.81 -8.72 12.23
N ALA A 317 35.90 -10.04 12.44
CA ALA A 317 35.65 -10.66 13.74
C ALA A 317 36.46 -9.88 14.78
N GLY A 318 35.75 -9.30 15.76
CA GLY A 318 36.39 -8.62 16.86
C GLY A 318 37.29 -9.60 17.60
N THR A 319 38.56 -9.24 17.72
CA THR A 319 39.48 -9.76 18.73
C THR A 319 38.95 -9.51 20.13
#